data_AF-A0A3D1ADV9-F1
#
_entry.id   AF-A0A3D1ADV9-F1
#
_cell.length_a   1.000
_cell.length_b   1.000
_cell.length_c   1.000
_cell.angle_alpha   90.00
_cell.angle_beta   90.00
_cell.angle_gamma   90.00
#
_symmetry.space_group_name_H-M   'P 1'
#
loop_
_entity.id
_entity.type
_entity.pdbx_description
1 polymer ?
#
loop_
_entity_poly.entity_id
_entity_poly.type
_entity_poly.pdbx_seq_one_letter_code
_entity_poly.pdbx_strand_id
1 'polypeptide(L)'
;MDKKLHLETVIKTHQITKEKKLLDKHVQKKNEVKEALETEYGNNIYVPFCSGSYAKNTAINTKFDFDLVSPFMRNAFGANGTLKEMYENVHDFLYEKYKNDAEVRKQKVSIGLVFYADNDGDVINIDVVPGRELNQDKYDDDKNLNLYVYSKFGNIEAGSERIKTNIHAQIDNIKDRADREKDSIRKIIRLLKIWKKTKGNYPTKSFFLELITIKAFDNSEISGNLWDKLKSVLEYIRDNVTNDGFSLKDPGNSSNDLADTLTSYEKQQLSDDMKNMLDRIEENEENLKTYFPENPKFKEEEDNENKYSKNSGMPIPPPKLNFG
;
A
#
# COMPACT_ATOMS: atom_id res chain seq x y z
N MET A 1 -2.29 -14.60 -27.23
CA MET A 1 -1.77 -13.26 -26.82
C MET A 1 -0.43 -13.44 -26.13
N ASP A 2 0.56 -12.55 -26.25
CA ASP A 2 1.73 -12.62 -25.36
C ASP A 2 1.34 -12.09 -23.96
N LYS A 3 1.03 -13.02 -23.04
CA LYS A 3 0.61 -12.71 -21.66
C LYS A 3 1.68 -11.96 -20.89
N LYS A 4 2.95 -12.32 -21.08
CA LYS A 4 4.08 -11.66 -20.40
C LYS A 4 4.18 -10.22 -20.86
N LEU A 5 4.18 -9.99 -22.18
CA LEU A 5 4.28 -8.64 -22.75
C LEU A 5 3.10 -7.76 -22.33
N HIS A 6 1.88 -8.30 -22.35
CA HIS A 6 0.69 -7.59 -21.88
C HIS A 6 0.83 -7.14 -20.42
N LEU A 7 1.21 -8.05 -19.52
CA LEU A 7 1.35 -7.71 -18.10
C LEU A 7 2.49 -6.72 -17.81
N GLU A 8 3.60 -6.80 -18.53
CA GLU A 8 4.67 -5.79 -18.43
C GLU A 8 4.17 -4.41 -18.88
N THR A 9 3.33 -4.35 -19.92
CA THR A 9 2.72 -3.10 -20.41
C THR A 9 1.69 -2.55 -19.42
N VAL A 10 0.87 -3.43 -18.82
CA VAL A 10 -0.03 -3.06 -17.72
C VAL A 10 0.75 -2.42 -16.57
N ILE A 11 1.86 -3.03 -16.13
CA ILE A 11 2.69 -2.46 -15.08
C ILE A 11 3.27 -1.10 -15.51
N LYS A 12 3.82 -1.01 -16.73
CA LYS A 12 4.42 0.22 -17.28
C LYS A 12 3.42 1.38 -17.32
N THR A 13 2.20 1.13 -17.78
CA THR A 13 1.13 2.15 -17.87
C THR A 13 0.59 2.57 -16.51
N HIS A 14 0.80 1.75 -15.46
CA HIS A 14 0.35 2.02 -14.08
C HIS A 14 1.44 2.57 -13.14
N GLN A 15 2.65 2.85 -13.63
CA GLN A 15 3.71 3.41 -12.79
C GLN A 15 3.33 4.80 -12.27
N ILE A 16 3.52 5.04 -10.98
CA ILE A 16 3.27 6.36 -10.35
C ILE A 16 4.08 7.48 -11.01
N THR A 17 5.25 7.16 -11.57
CA THR A 17 6.11 8.11 -12.29
C THR A 17 5.50 8.62 -13.59
N LYS A 18 4.47 7.94 -14.14
CA LYS A 18 3.67 8.46 -15.27
C LYS A 18 2.83 9.67 -14.87
N GLU A 19 2.50 9.80 -13.58
CA GLU A 19 1.82 10.95 -12.99
C GLU A 19 2.82 11.90 -12.30
N LYS A 20 3.99 12.14 -12.90
CA LYS A 20 5.09 12.87 -12.25
C LYS A 20 4.66 14.20 -11.62
N LYS A 21 3.88 15.03 -12.33
CA LYS A 21 3.42 16.33 -11.82
C LYS A 21 2.58 16.17 -10.55
N LEU A 22 1.59 15.27 -10.58
CA LEU A 22 0.73 14.98 -9.43
C LEU A 22 1.54 14.37 -8.27
N LEU A 23 2.50 13.50 -8.58
CA LEU A 23 3.40 12.90 -7.60
C LEU A 23 4.27 13.98 -6.92
N ASP A 24 4.85 14.90 -7.67
CA ASP A 24 5.65 16.01 -7.15
C ASP A 24 4.81 16.89 -6.20
N LYS A 25 3.55 17.17 -6.56
CA LYS A 25 2.58 17.87 -5.69
C LYS A 25 2.32 17.11 -4.38
N HIS A 26 2.10 15.79 -4.45
CA HIS A 26 1.93 14.95 -3.25
C HIS A 26 3.17 14.99 -2.35
N VAL A 27 4.37 14.87 -2.92
CA VAL A 27 5.63 14.93 -2.17
C VAL A 27 5.80 16.28 -1.48
N GLN A 28 5.55 17.38 -2.21
CA GLN A 28 5.63 18.74 -1.65
C GLN A 28 4.65 18.91 -0.49
N LYS A 29 3.38 18.58 -0.69
CA LYS A 29 2.36 18.75 0.35
C LYS A 29 2.61 17.84 1.55
N LYS A 30 3.11 16.62 1.33
CA LYS A 30 3.53 15.73 2.41
C LYS A 30 4.69 16.30 3.21
N ASN A 31 5.66 16.96 2.57
CA ASN A 31 6.77 17.60 3.29
C ASN A 31 6.25 18.76 4.15
N GLU A 32 5.33 19.56 3.63
CA GLU A 32 4.66 20.62 4.40
C GLU A 32 3.92 20.08 5.63
N VAL A 33 3.15 18.99 5.49
CA VAL A 33 2.48 18.34 6.62
C VAL A 33 3.48 17.77 7.63
N LYS A 34 4.57 17.18 7.15
CA LYS A 34 5.67 16.69 8.01
C LYS A 34 6.29 17.82 8.82
N GLU A 35 6.67 18.93 8.17
CA GLU A 35 7.26 20.10 8.83
C GLU A 35 6.30 20.73 9.83
N ALA A 36 5.00 20.73 9.53
CA ALA A 36 3.96 21.20 10.44
C ALA A 36 3.91 20.37 11.73
N LEU A 37 3.95 19.04 11.62
CA LEU A 37 3.98 18.14 12.77
C LEU A 37 5.26 18.30 13.60
N GLU A 38 6.42 18.40 12.92
CA GLU A 38 7.72 18.64 13.57
C GLU A 38 7.76 19.97 14.31
N THR A 39 7.13 21.01 13.76
CA THR A 39 7.05 22.33 14.40
C THR A 39 6.12 22.32 15.61
N GLU A 40 4.93 21.72 15.50
CA GLU A 40 3.93 21.69 16.56
C GLU A 40 4.41 20.88 17.77
N TYR A 41 4.93 19.68 17.52
CA TYR A 41 5.22 18.73 18.59
C TYR A 41 6.68 18.77 19.05
N GLY A 42 7.59 19.32 18.24
CA GLY A 42 9.01 19.46 18.58
C GLY A 42 9.60 18.15 19.11
N ASN A 43 10.17 18.20 20.30
CA ASN A 43 10.81 17.05 20.94
C ASN A 43 9.83 15.97 21.42
N ASN A 44 8.50 16.14 21.29
CA ASN A 44 7.53 15.12 21.68
C ASN A 44 7.33 14.04 20.60
N ILE A 45 7.88 14.24 19.40
CA ILE A 45 7.85 13.26 18.31
C ILE A 45 9.25 12.88 17.85
N TYR A 46 9.35 11.67 17.30
CA TYR A 46 10.44 11.30 16.42
C TYR A 46 10.13 11.77 14.99
N VAL A 47 11.15 11.80 14.13
CA VAL A 47 11.02 12.26 12.74
C VAL A 47 9.91 11.50 12.01
N PRO A 48 8.85 12.19 11.53
CA PRO A 48 7.81 11.55 10.73
C PRO A 48 8.34 10.99 9.41
N PHE A 49 7.82 9.84 8.98
CA PHE A 49 8.32 9.14 7.80
C PHE A 49 7.20 8.55 6.95
N CYS A 50 7.49 8.33 5.66
CA CYS A 50 6.53 7.73 4.74
C CYS A 50 6.38 6.23 4.99
N SER A 51 5.15 5.74 4.90
CA SER A 51 4.79 4.33 4.99
C SER A 51 3.97 3.91 3.76
N GLY A 52 3.24 2.81 3.90
CA GLY A 52 2.22 2.39 2.97
C GLY A 52 2.78 1.94 1.64
N SER A 53 1.91 1.99 0.62
CA SER A 53 2.25 1.49 -0.71
C SER A 53 3.34 2.32 -1.40
N TYR A 54 3.47 3.59 -1.06
CA TYR A 54 4.54 4.45 -1.57
C TYR A 54 5.91 3.99 -1.05
N ALA A 55 6.09 3.89 0.28
CA ALA A 55 7.36 3.45 0.88
C ALA A 55 7.74 2.01 0.49
N LYS A 56 6.74 1.13 0.30
CA LYS A 56 6.93 -0.26 -0.13
C LYS A 56 7.24 -0.40 -1.63
N ASN A 57 7.17 0.69 -2.40
CA ASN A 57 7.24 0.70 -3.87
C ASN A 57 6.15 -0.16 -4.53
N THR A 58 4.96 -0.26 -3.96
CA THR A 58 3.84 -1.05 -4.50
C THR A 58 2.63 -0.18 -4.91
N ALA A 59 2.78 1.15 -4.93
CA ALA A 59 1.76 2.08 -5.39
C ALA A 59 1.54 1.99 -6.92
N ILE A 60 0.32 2.34 -7.36
CA ILE A 60 -0.07 2.44 -8.78
C ILE A 60 -0.72 3.80 -9.05
N ASN A 61 -0.61 4.31 -10.27
CA ASN A 61 -1.01 5.68 -10.62
C ASN A 61 -2.52 5.95 -10.66
N THR A 62 -3.37 4.91 -10.62
CA THR A 62 -4.83 5.06 -10.64
C THR A 62 -5.42 5.34 -9.25
N LYS A 63 -4.64 5.13 -8.19
CA LYS A 63 -4.93 5.53 -6.82
C LYS A 63 -3.66 5.37 -5.98
N PHE A 64 -3.10 6.48 -5.51
CA PHE A 64 -2.04 6.48 -4.51
C PHE A 64 -2.32 7.55 -3.47
N ASP A 65 -2.17 7.15 -2.22
CA ASP A 65 -2.31 8.00 -1.03
C ASP A 65 -0.94 7.96 -0.31
N PHE A 66 -0.61 9.02 0.43
CA PHE A 66 0.63 9.07 1.22
C PHE A 66 0.33 8.81 2.69
N ASP A 67 0.75 7.66 3.20
CA ASP A 67 0.74 7.37 4.62
C ASP A 67 1.95 8.05 5.30
N LEU A 68 1.71 9.05 6.14
CA LEU A 68 2.75 9.75 6.92
C LEU A 68 2.65 9.33 8.38
N VAL A 69 3.59 8.52 8.85
CA VAL A 69 3.64 8.08 10.24
C VAL A 69 4.29 9.16 11.09
N SER A 70 3.64 9.52 12.19
CA SER A 70 4.17 10.44 13.19
C SER A 70 4.38 9.70 14.52
N PRO A 71 5.61 9.24 14.81
CA PRO A 71 5.91 8.54 16.05
C PRO A 71 6.02 9.52 17.22
N PHE A 72 5.26 9.31 18.29
CA PHE A 72 5.27 10.10 19.51
C PHE A 72 6.05 9.39 20.61
N MET A 73 6.78 10.18 21.41
CA MET A 73 7.36 9.72 22.66
C MET A 73 6.28 9.27 23.65
N ARG A 74 6.65 8.40 24.58
CA ARG A 74 5.73 7.73 25.50
C ARG A 74 4.94 8.71 26.36
N ASN A 75 5.60 9.80 26.77
CA ASN A 75 5.04 10.82 27.65
C ASN A 75 4.75 12.14 26.91
N ALA A 76 4.64 12.12 25.57
CA ALA A 76 4.34 13.30 24.76
C ALA A 76 3.06 14.05 25.20
N PHE A 77 2.10 13.33 25.78
CA PHE A 77 0.84 13.85 26.30
C PHE A 77 0.76 13.75 27.84
N GLY A 78 1.90 13.86 28.50
CA GLY A 78 2.03 13.70 29.96
C GLY A 78 2.12 12.24 30.41
N ALA A 79 2.47 12.03 31.68
CA ALA A 79 2.71 10.70 32.25
C ALA A 79 1.48 9.77 32.22
N ASN A 80 0.28 10.35 32.19
CA ASN A 80 -1.00 9.63 32.10
C ASN A 80 -1.70 9.82 30.75
N GLY A 81 -1.01 10.37 29.75
CA GLY A 81 -1.57 10.61 28.43
C GLY A 81 -2.04 9.31 27.77
N THR A 82 -3.20 9.38 27.14
CA THR A 82 -3.86 8.25 26.47
C THR A 82 -3.57 8.26 24.97
N LEU A 83 -3.78 7.12 24.30
CA LEU A 83 -3.67 7.09 22.83
C LEU A 83 -4.80 7.89 22.17
N LYS A 84 -5.97 7.96 22.83
CA LYS A 84 -7.09 8.79 22.41
C LYS A 84 -6.70 10.27 22.40
N GLU A 85 -6.13 10.77 23.50
CA GLU A 85 -5.68 12.18 23.59
C GLU A 85 -4.64 12.50 22.52
N MET A 86 -3.66 11.61 22.29
CA MET A 86 -2.72 11.77 21.17
C MET A 86 -3.46 11.91 19.83
N TYR A 87 -4.36 10.98 19.53
CA TYR A 87 -5.07 10.96 18.26
C TYR A 87 -5.97 12.20 18.08
N GLU A 88 -6.72 12.58 19.11
CA GLU A 88 -7.60 13.74 19.08
C GLU A 88 -6.82 15.04 18.99
N ASN A 89 -5.71 15.17 19.72
CA ASN A 89 -4.87 16.36 19.65
C ASN A 89 -4.23 16.54 18.25
N VAL A 90 -3.73 15.46 17.65
CA VAL A 90 -3.20 15.51 16.26
C VAL A 90 -4.31 15.85 15.27
N HIS A 91 -5.52 15.30 15.47
CA HIS A 91 -6.66 15.66 14.63
C HIS A 91 -6.97 17.15 14.75
N ASP A 92 -7.08 17.68 15.97
CA ASP A 92 -7.50 19.06 16.21
C ASP A 92 -6.44 20.05 15.70
N PHE A 93 -5.16 19.74 15.87
CA PHE A 93 -4.06 20.49 15.26
C PHE A 93 -4.18 20.53 13.73
N LEU A 94 -4.31 19.37 13.09
CA LEU A 94 -4.41 19.28 11.63
C LEU A 94 -5.68 19.95 11.10
N TYR A 95 -6.79 19.81 11.82
CA TYR A 95 -8.05 20.46 11.50
C TYR A 95 -7.90 21.98 11.56
N GLU A 96 -7.41 22.53 12.67
CA GLU A 96 -7.23 23.97 12.81
C GLU A 96 -6.28 24.54 11.76
N LYS A 97 -5.22 23.80 11.43
CA LYS A 97 -4.23 24.22 10.44
C LYS A 97 -4.75 24.18 9.00
N TYR A 98 -5.52 23.15 8.63
CA TYR A 98 -5.85 22.86 7.23
C TYR A 98 -7.34 22.94 6.88
N LYS A 99 -8.26 23.26 7.81
CA LYS A 99 -9.72 23.31 7.56
C LYS A 99 -10.16 24.22 6.41
N ASN A 100 -9.34 25.19 6.00
CA ASN A 100 -9.63 26.07 4.87
C ASN A 100 -9.10 25.53 3.53
N ASP A 101 -8.16 24.57 3.57
CA ASP A 101 -7.45 24.05 2.40
C ASP A 101 -7.75 22.56 2.13
N ALA A 102 -8.29 21.86 3.13
CA ALA A 102 -8.54 20.42 3.08
C ALA A 102 -9.76 20.01 3.90
N GLU A 103 -10.42 18.94 3.46
CA GLU A 103 -11.25 18.14 4.34
C GLU A 103 -10.35 17.34 5.29
N VAL A 104 -10.48 17.59 6.59
CA VAL A 104 -9.78 16.84 7.65
C VAL A 104 -10.75 15.89 8.32
N ARG A 105 -10.45 14.60 8.30
CA ARG A 105 -11.35 13.55 8.82
C ARG A 105 -10.64 12.52 9.68
N LYS A 106 -11.32 12.09 10.74
CA LYS A 106 -10.91 10.95 11.56
C LYS A 106 -11.14 9.65 10.78
N GLN A 107 -10.10 8.85 10.60
CA GLN A 107 -10.16 7.49 10.05
C GLN A 107 -9.82 6.46 11.15
N LYS A 108 -9.86 5.17 10.83
CA LYS A 108 -9.77 4.09 11.82
C LYS A 108 -8.53 4.18 12.72
N VAL A 109 -7.38 4.48 12.15
CA VAL A 109 -6.08 4.60 12.86
C VAL A 109 -5.25 5.79 12.40
N SER A 110 -5.84 6.65 11.57
CA SER A 110 -5.17 7.76 10.89
C SER A 110 -6.09 8.98 10.80
N ILE A 111 -5.55 10.12 10.44
CA ILE A 111 -6.28 11.36 10.15
C ILE A 111 -6.06 11.65 8.67
N GLY A 112 -7.14 11.61 7.90
CA GLY A 112 -7.10 11.83 6.47
C GLY A 112 -7.18 13.32 6.16
N LEU A 113 -6.26 13.80 5.33
CA LEU A 113 -6.22 15.14 4.76
C LEU A 113 -6.50 15.02 3.26
N VAL A 114 -7.65 15.53 2.83
CA VAL A 114 -8.03 15.62 1.41
C VAL A 114 -7.98 17.09 1.01
N PHE A 115 -6.86 17.52 0.44
CA PHE A 115 -6.68 18.90 0.00
C PHE A 115 -7.60 19.19 -1.19
N TYR A 116 -8.24 20.36 -1.16
CA TYR A 116 -9.13 20.78 -2.23
C TYR A 116 -8.38 20.84 -3.56
N ALA A 117 -9.12 20.59 -4.65
CA ALA A 117 -8.55 20.55 -5.98
C ALA A 117 -7.86 21.88 -6.31
N ASP A 118 -6.61 21.80 -6.79
CA ASP A 118 -5.91 22.98 -7.27
C ASP A 118 -6.40 23.41 -8.67
N ASN A 119 -5.74 24.40 -9.27
CA ASN A 119 -6.10 24.92 -10.59
C ASN A 119 -6.00 23.89 -11.72
N ASP A 120 -5.23 22.81 -11.55
CA ASP A 120 -5.13 21.72 -12.52
C ASP A 120 -6.21 20.63 -12.27
N GLY A 121 -7.05 20.79 -11.24
CA GLY A 121 -8.05 19.81 -10.82
C GLY A 121 -7.46 18.67 -9.97
N ASP A 122 -6.21 18.78 -9.53
CA ASP A 122 -5.51 17.74 -8.80
C ASP A 122 -5.90 17.76 -7.31
N VAL A 123 -6.28 16.60 -6.78
CA VAL A 123 -6.60 16.39 -5.36
C VAL A 123 -5.46 15.61 -4.70
N ILE A 124 -5.00 16.10 -3.55
CA ILE A 124 -3.90 15.47 -2.78
C ILE A 124 -4.47 14.80 -1.54
N ASN A 125 -4.14 13.52 -1.34
CA ASN A 125 -4.56 12.73 -0.18
C ASN A 125 -3.36 12.32 0.67
N ILE A 126 -3.39 12.67 1.95
CA ILE A 126 -2.38 12.29 2.94
C ILE A 126 -3.08 11.72 4.16
N ASP A 127 -2.69 10.52 4.58
CA ASP A 127 -3.17 9.90 5.81
C ASP A 127 -2.06 10.01 6.88
N VAL A 128 -2.28 10.85 7.90
CA VAL A 128 -1.37 10.99 9.03
C VAL A 128 -1.65 9.90 10.06
N VAL A 129 -0.66 9.09 10.40
CA VAL A 129 -0.78 7.95 11.32
C VAL A 129 -0.04 8.27 12.62
N PRO A 130 -0.71 8.84 13.65
CA PRO A 130 -0.09 9.06 14.94
C PRO A 130 0.08 7.72 15.66
N GLY A 131 1.30 7.43 16.11
CA GLY A 131 1.60 6.23 16.89
C GLY A 131 2.48 6.57 18.07
N ARG A 132 2.21 6.01 19.24
CA ARG A 132 3.02 6.24 20.43
C ARG A 132 3.99 5.08 20.63
N GLU A 133 5.24 5.37 20.95
CA GLU A 133 6.20 4.33 21.31
C GLU A 133 5.69 3.42 22.45
N LEU A 134 6.13 2.17 22.44
CA LEU A 134 5.67 1.19 23.41
C LEU A 134 6.29 1.41 24.79
N ASN A 135 7.62 1.57 24.82
CA ASN A 135 8.41 1.79 26.02
C ASN A 135 9.13 3.14 25.89
N GLN A 136 9.32 3.83 27.01
CA GLN A 136 9.99 5.13 27.05
C GLN A 136 11.38 5.05 26.41
N ASP A 137 11.65 5.97 25.47
CA ASP A 137 12.94 6.13 24.79
C ASP A 137 13.42 4.87 24.06
N LYS A 138 12.49 4.03 23.60
CA LYS A 138 12.80 2.75 22.91
C LYS A 138 12.41 2.70 21.44
N TYR A 139 11.73 3.73 20.93
CA TYR A 139 11.34 3.73 19.52
C TYR A 139 12.54 3.59 18.58
N ASP A 140 13.68 4.22 18.88
CA ASP A 140 14.85 4.10 18.00
C ASP A 140 15.49 2.72 17.98
N ASP A 141 15.31 1.95 19.05
CA ASP A 141 15.78 0.57 19.17
C ASP A 141 14.82 -0.41 18.48
N ASP A 142 13.52 -0.33 18.80
CA ASP A 142 12.55 -1.38 18.48
C ASP A 142 11.54 -1.00 17.38
N LYS A 143 11.41 0.28 17.07
CA LYS A 143 10.47 0.86 16.08
C LYS A 143 9.00 0.49 16.31
N ASN A 144 8.65 0.05 17.51
CA ASN A 144 7.29 -0.40 17.86
C ASN A 144 6.40 0.79 18.24
N LEU A 145 5.18 0.78 17.71
CA LEU A 145 4.16 1.79 17.97
C LEU A 145 2.86 1.16 18.44
N ASN A 146 2.17 1.86 19.35
CA ASN A 146 0.77 1.65 19.65
C ASN A 146 -0.07 2.69 18.90
N LEU A 147 -1.06 2.22 18.16
CA LEU A 147 -2.03 3.05 17.45
C LEU A 147 -3.34 3.12 18.23
N TYR A 148 -4.01 4.27 18.14
CA TYR A 148 -5.39 4.42 18.61
C TYR A 148 -6.38 3.95 17.55
N VAL A 149 -7.38 3.17 17.96
CA VAL A 149 -8.48 2.75 17.07
C VAL A 149 -9.67 3.67 17.25
N TYR A 150 -9.81 4.68 16.40
CA TYR A 150 -10.92 5.63 16.49
C TYR A 150 -12.28 5.00 16.18
N SER A 151 -12.33 4.09 15.20
CA SER A 151 -13.56 3.37 14.83
C SER A 151 -13.27 1.90 14.50
N LYS A 152 -14.30 1.05 14.65
CA LYS A 152 -14.20 -0.42 14.57
C LYS A 152 -13.38 -0.88 13.35
N PHE A 153 -12.37 -1.71 13.62
CA PHE A 153 -11.44 -2.24 12.63
C PHE A 153 -11.52 -3.77 12.61
N GLY A 154 -12.38 -4.33 11.74
CA GLY A 154 -12.66 -5.77 11.75
C GLY A 154 -13.29 -6.17 13.09
N ASN A 155 -12.65 -7.10 13.80
CA ASN A 155 -13.06 -7.53 15.14
C ASN A 155 -12.49 -6.66 16.28
N ILE A 156 -11.71 -5.62 15.95
CA ILE A 156 -11.14 -4.68 16.94
C ILE A 156 -12.14 -3.56 17.20
N GLU A 157 -12.61 -3.46 18.44
CA GLU A 157 -13.60 -2.46 18.85
C GLU A 157 -13.03 -1.02 18.83
N ALA A 158 -13.93 -0.06 18.60
CA ALA A 158 -13.59 1.36 18.69
C ALA A 158 -13.11 1.71 20.10
N GLY A 159 -12.12 2.61 20.20
CA GLY A 159 -11.46 2.98 21.44
C GLY A 159 -10.37 2.01 21.90
N SER A 160 -10.06 0.95 21.13
CA SER A 160 -8.94 0.06 21.46
C SER A 160 -7.61 0.82 21.45
N GLU A 161 -6.86 0.71 22.55
CA GLU A 161 -5.56 1.35 22.74
C GLU A 161 -4.38 0.41 22.48
N ARG A 162 -4.59 -0.70 21.76
CA ARG A 162 -3.64 -1.83 21.76
C ARG A 162 -3.24 -2.37 20.39
N ILE A 163 -3.47 -1.64 19.30
CA ILE A 163 -2.88 -2.06 18.02
C ILE A 163 -1.39 -1.76 18.07
N LYS A 164 -0.61 -2.78 18.43
CA LYS A 164 0.84 -2.79 18.31
C LYS A 164 1.22 -3.08 16.87
N THR A 165 2.16 -2.31 16.34
CA THR A 165 2.71 -2.50 15.00
C THR A 165 4.16 -2.01 14.93
N ASN A 166 4.93 -2.62 14.04
CA ASN A 166 6.22 -2.15 13.61
C ASN A 166 6.17 -1.91 12.10
N ILE A 167 6.04 -0.64 11.75
CA ILE A 167 5.84 -0.21 10.36
C ILE A 167 7.12 -0.40 9.53
N HIS A 168 8.30 -0.25 10.16
CA HIS A 168 9.58 -0.53 9.51
C HIS A 168 9.69 -2.00 9.12
N ALA A 169 9.36 -2.93 10.03
CA ALA A 169 9.33 -4.36 9.74
C ALA A 169 8.37 -4.71 8.59
N GLN A 170 7.23 -4.04 8.46
CA GLN A 170 6.33 -4.22 7.31
C GLN A 170 6.93 -3.74 5.99
N ILE A 171 7.67 -2.62 6.00
CA ILE A 171 8.35 -2.08 4.82
C ILE A 171 9.52 -2.99 4.42
N ASP A 172 10.37 -3.35 5.38
CA ASP A 172 11.55 -4.19 5.18
C ASP A 172 11.16 -5.58 4.68
N ASN A 173 10.09 -6.18 5.23
CA ASN A 173 9.58 -7.45 4.73
C ASN A 173 9.20 -7.40 3.24
N ILE A 174 8.66 -6.29 2.73
CA ILE A 174 8.38 -6.16 1.29
C ILE A 174 9.68 -5.90 0.51
N LYS A 175 10.56 -5.07 1.05
CA LYS A 175 11.82 -4.67 0.41
C LYS A 175 12.77 -5.86 0.24
N ASP A 176 13.07 -6.58 1.32
CA ASP A 176 13.98 -7.72 1.32
C ASP A 176 13.49 -8.83 0.39
N ARG A 177 12.18 -9.04 0.36
CA ARG A 177 11.54 -10.03 -0.50
C ARG A 177 11.54 -9.61 -1.96
N ALA A 178 11.34 -8.34 -2.25
CA ALA A 178 11.48 -7.84 -3.61
C ALA A 178 12.93 -7.96 -4.12
N ASP A 179 13.92 -7.69 -3.28
CA ASP A 179 15.33 -7.79 -3.67
C ASP A 179 15.74 -9.25 -3.94
N ARG A 180 15.32 -10.18 -3.06
CA ARG A 180 15.54 -11.63 -3.23
C ARG A 180 14.88 -12.18 -4.50
N GLU A 181 13.65 -11.76 -4.77
CA GLU A 181 12.85 -12.25 -5.91
C GLU A 181 12.98 -11.38 -7.19
N LYS A 182 14.03 -10.55 -7.28
CA LYS A 182 14.34 -9.68 -8.43
C LYS A 182 13.12 -8.84 -8.91
N ASP A 183 12.48 -8.15 -7.97
CA ASP A 183 11.29 -7.30 -8.11
C ASP A 183 9.98 -8.02 -8.49
N SER A 184 9.98 -9.36 -8.63
CA SER A 184 8.77 -10.13 -9.00
C SER A 184 7.61 -9.90 -8.03
N ILE A 185 7.90 -9.83 -6.73
CA ILE A 185 6.91 -9.57 -5.67
C ILE A 185 6.18 -8.24 -5.92
N ARG A 186 6.91 -7.15 -6.15
CA ARG A 186 6.28 -5.83 -6.36
C ARG A 186 5.46 -5.80 -7.65
N LYS A 187 5.94 -6.45 -8.72
CA LYS A 187 5.19 -6.58 -9.98
C LYS A 187 3.85 -7.30 -9.76
N ILE A 188 3.85 -8.44 -9.10
CA ILE A 188 2.63 -9.22 -8.84
C ILE A 188 1.67 -8.45 -7.92
N ILE A 189 2.19 -7.82 -6.87
CA ILE A 189 1.37 -6.98 -5.97
C ILE A 189 0.70 -5.84 -6.75
N ARG A 190 1.43 -5.14 -7.63
CA ARG A 190 0.85 -4.08 -8.46
C ARG A 190 -0.25 -4.62 -9.37
N LEU A 191 -0.04 -5.79 -10.00
CA LEU A 191 -1.06 -6.45 -10.82
C LEU A 191 -2.32 -6.81 -10.02
N LEU A 192 -2.17 -7.37 -8.81
CA LEU A 192 -3.31 -7.65 -7.93
C LEU A 192 -4.04 -6.38 -7.49
N LYS A 193 -3.34 -5.26 -7.27
CA LYS A 193 -3.97 -3.96 -6.99
C LYS A 193 -4.74 -3.42 -8.19
N ILE A 194 -4.21 -3.58 -9.41
CA ILE A 194 -4.89 -3.22 -10.65
C ILE A 194 -6.16 -4.07 -10.82
N TRP A 195 -6.05 -5.39 -10.68
CA TRP A 195 -7.21 -6.28 -10.69
C TRP A 195 -8.26 -5.85 -9.67
N LYS A 196 -7.86 -5.63 -8.41
CA LYS A 196 -8.76 -5.19 -7.34
C LYS A 196 -9.49 -3.89 -7.74
N LYS A 197 -8.81 -2.95 -8.40
CA LYS A 197 -9.43 -1.70 -8.87
C LYS A 197 -10.55 -1.94 -9.87
N THR A 198 -10.45 -2.96 -10.73
CA THR A 198 -11.54 -3.34 -11.66
C THR A 198 -12.81 -3.81 -10.95
N LYS A 199 -12.69 -4.27 -9.70
CA LYS A 199 -13.81 -4.72 -8.86
C LYS A 199 -14.48 -3.58 -8.07
N GLY A 200 -13.96 -2.36 -8.10
CA GLY A 200 -14.52 -1.23 -7.34
C GLY A 200 -14.34 -1.39 -5.83
N ASN A 201 -15.44 -1.47 -5.08
CA ASN A 201 -15.42 -1.61 -3.62
C ASN A 201 -15.22 -3.07 -3.19
N TYR A 202 -14.01 -3.59 -3.39
CA TYR A 202 -13.66 -4.96 -3.07
C TYR A 202 -13.18 -5.12 -1.61
N PRO A 203 -13.68 -6.12 -0.86
CA PRO A 203 -13.44 -6.25 0.58
C PRO A 203 -11.97 -6.49 0.94
N THR A 204 -11.24 -7.26 0.12
CA THR A 204 -9.84 -7.59 0.37
C THR A 204 -8.96 -6.35 0.31
N LYS A 205 -8.30 -6.02 1.43
CA LYS A 205 -7.39 -4.87 1.53
C LYS A 205 -6.12 -5.08 0.73
N SER A 206 -5.52 -3.99 0.24
CA SER A 206 -4.27 -4.06 -0.53
C SER A 206 -3.12 -4.64 0.30
N PHE A 207 -3.08 -4.37 1.60
CA PHE A 207 -2.09 -4.96 2.50
C PHE A 207 -2.24 -6.48 2.67
N PHE A 208 -3.46 -7.01 2.58
CA PHE A 208 -3.69 -8.46 2.53
C PHE A 208 -3.09 -9.06 1.26
N LEU A 209 -3.33 -8.44 0.10
CA LEU A 209 -2.78 -8.88 -1.19
C LEU A 209 -1.24 -8.84 -1.20
N GLU A 210 -0.64 -7.85 -0.53
CA GLU A 210 0.81 -7.76 -0.32
C GLU A 210 1.35 -8.97 0.44
N LEU A 211 0.78 -9.27 1.61
CA LEU A 211 1.29 -10.36 2.45
C LEU A 211 0.98 -11.74 1.87
N ILE A 212 -0.19 -11.96 1.27
CA ILE A 212 -0.53 -13.27 0.71
C ILE A 212 0.34 -13.59 -0.52
N THR A 213 0.75 -12.58 -1.29
CA THR A 213 1.74 -12.75 -2.36
C THR A 213 3.06 -13.25 -1.78
N ILE A 214 3.56 -12.62 -0.73
CA ILE A 214 4.77 -13.05 -0.03
C ILE A 214 4.62 -14.49 0.50
N LYS A 215 3.48 -14.80 1.14
CA LYS A 215 3.19 -16.13 1.67
C LYS A 215 3.20 -17.19 0.56
N ALA A 216 2.66 -16.89 -0.62
CA ALA A 216 2.71 -17.79 -1.78
C ALA A 216 4.16 -18.13 -2.17
N PHE A 217 5.04 -17.12 -2.24
CA PHE A 217 6.47 -17.34 -2.54
C PHE A 217 7.21 -18.12 -1.44
N ASP A 218 6.75 -18.07 -0.19
CA ASP A 218 7.35 -18.87 0.89
C ASP A 218 6.88 -20.33 0.91
N ASN A 219 5.74 -20.62 0.29
CA ASN A 219 5.07 -21.92 0.41
C ASN A 219 4.91 -22.62 -0.95
N SER A 220 5.50 -22.09 -2.02
CA SER A 220 5.40 -22.65 -3.36
C SER A 220 6.66 -22.34 -4.16
N GLU A 221 7.06 -23.26 -5.04
CA GLU A 221 8.14 -23.03 -5.99
C GLU A 221 7.63 -22.16 -7.14
N ILE A 222 7.89 -20.85 -7.05
CA ILE A 222 7.41 -19.88 -8.04
C ILE A 222 8.55 -19.54 -9.01
N SER A 223 8.38 -19.93 -10.27
CA SER A 223 9.37 -19.73 -11.34
C SER A 223 8.71 -19.31 -12.66
N GLY A 224 9.50 -19.18 -13.73
CA GLY A 224 9.00 -18.78 -15.05
C GLY A 224 8.90 -17.27 -15.27
N ASN A 225 8.09 -16.88 -16.25
CA ASN A 225 7.88 -15.50 -16.64
C ASN A 225 6.85 -14.79 -15.74
N LEU A 226 6.55 -13.52 -16.02
CA LEU A 226 5.64 -12.73 -15.17
C LEU A 226 4.22 -13.34 -15.06
N TRP A 227 3.70 -13.91 -16.15
CA TRP A 227 2.41 -14.60 -16.13
C TRP A 227 2.49 -15.88 -15.30
N ASP A 228 3.53 -16.70 -15.48
CA ASP A 228 3.69 -17.96 -14.73
C ASP A 228 3.71 -17.70 -13.23
N LYS A 229 4.48 -16.68 -12.80
CA LYS A 229 4.56 -16.28 -11.39
C LYS A 229 3.26 -15.71 -10.85
N LEU A 230 2.58 -14.87 -11.63
CA LEU A 230 1.25 -14.36 -11.26
C LEU A 230 0.27 -15.52 -11.11
N LYS A 231 0.23 -16.43 -12.09
CA LYS A 231 -0.62 -17.62 -12.10
C LYS A 231 -0.41 -18.45 -10.84
N SER A 232 0.84 -18.75 -10.46
CA SER A 232 1.14 -19.49 -9.22
C SER A 232 0.63 -18.78 -7.96
N VAL A 233 0.68 -17.44 -7.91
CA VAL A 233 0.12 -16.68 -6.78
C VAL A 233 -1.41 -16.74 -6.79
N LEU A 234 -2.07 -16.62 -7.95
CA LEU A 234 -3.53 -16.74 -8.07
C LEU A 234 -4.00 -18.14 -7.64
N GLU A 235 -3.30 -19.20 -8.07
CA GLU A 235 -3.55 -20.59 -7.68
C GLU A 235 -3.34 -20.79 -6.18
N TYR A 236 -2.25 -20.24 -5.61
CA TYR A 236 -2.02 -20.28 -4.17
C TYR A 236 -3.19 -19.65 -3.40
N ILE A 237 -3.64 -18.46 -3.80
CA ILE A 237 -4.78 -17.79 -3.15
C ILE A 237 -6.04 -18.65 -3.27
N ARG A 238 -6.36 -19.14 -4.49
CA ARG A 238 -7.51 -20.02 -4.77
C ARG A 238 -7.53 -21.22 -3.83
N ASP A 239 -6.40 -21.91 -3.71
CA ASP A 239 -6.30 -23.22 -3.07
C ASP A 239 -6.12 -23.15 -1.55
N ASN A 240 -5.74 -21.97 -1.01
CA ASN A 240 -5.33 -21.87 0.40
C ASN A 240 -6.20 -20.93 1.24
N VAL A 241 -6.77 -19.86 0.68
CA VAL A 241 -7.36 -18.78 1.50
C VAL A 241 -8.60 -19.21 2.28
N THR A 242 -9.28 -20.27 1.83
CA THR A 242 -10.47 -20.86 2.48
C THR A 242 -10.14 -22.03 3.39
N ASN A 243 -8.89 -22.50 3.42
CA ASN A 243 -8.51 -23.65 4.23
C ASN A 243 -8.66 -23.36 5.72
N ASP A 244 -9.12 -24.36 6.46
CA ASP A 244 -9.15 -24.30 7.91
C ASP A 244 -7.75 -24.03 8.48
N GLY A 245 -7.65 -23.03 9.36
CA GLY A 245 -6.36 -22.62 9.94
C GLY A 245 -5.49 -21.75 9.03
N PHE A 246 -5.99 -21.30 7.86
CA PHE A 246 -5.27 -20.32 7.05
C PHE A 246 -4.96 -19.06 7.87
N SER A 247 -3.67 -18.72 7.96
CA SER A 247 -3.16 -17.57 8.70
C SER A 247 -2.26 -16.70 7.83
N LEU A 248 -2.35 -15.40 8.03
CA LEU A 248 -1.57 -14.38 7.34
C LEU A 248 -1.04 -13.36 8.34
N LYS A 249 0.09 -13.68 8.97
CA LYS A 249 0.65 -12.89 10.07
C LYS A 249 1.23 -11.56 9.58
N ASP A 250 0.95 -10.49 10.31
CA ASP A 250 1.55 -9.18 10.10
C ASP A 250 3.02 -9.19 10.51
N PRO A 251 3.97 -8.85 9.62
CA PRO A 251 5.39 -8.71 9.99
C PRO A 251 5.63 -7.65 11.08
N GLY A 252 4.77 -6.64 11.15
CA GLY A 252 4.85 -5.60 12.18
C GLY A 252 4.38 -6.05 13.56
N ASN A 253 3.60 -7.13 13.64
CA ASN A 253 3.18 -7.76 14.90
C ASN A 253 2.51 -9.11 14.58
N SER A 254 3.22 -10.20 14.80
CA SER A 254 2.75 -11.55 14.47
C SER A 254 1.50 -12.02 15.24
N SER A 255 1.10 -11.30 16.29
CA SER A 255 -0.18 -11.53 16.98
C SER A 255 -1.38 -11.05 16.14
N ASN A 256 -1.16 -10.12 15.20
CA ASN A 256 -2.17 -9.69 14.25
C ASN A 256 -2.23 -10.67 13.07
N ASP A 257 -3.38 -11.32 12.90
CA ASP A 257 -3.65 -12.16 11.73
C ASP A 257 -4.54 -11.42 10.74
N LEU A 258 -4.01 -11.11 9.55
CA LEU A 258 -4.78 -10.44 8.51
C LEU A 258 -5.87 -11.33 7.92
N ALA A 259 -5.78 -12.67 8.09
CA ALA A 259 -6.86 -13.58 7.73
C ALA A 259 -8.17 -13.23 8.46
N ASP A 260 -8.09 -12.65 9.65
CA ASP A 260 -9.25 -12.24 10.46
C ASP A 260 -9.88 -10.92 9.99
N THR A 261 -9.26 -10.25 9.00
CA THR A 261 -9.84 -9.07 8.36
C THR A 261 -10.87 -9.40 7.29
N LEU A 262 -11.04 -10.69 6.97
CA LEU A 262 -12.02 -11.21 6.01
C LEU A 262 -12.92 -12.25 6.68
N THR A 263 -14.22 -12.14 6.45
CA THR A 263 -15.20 -13.17 6.77
C THR A 263 -14.99 -14.43 5.93
N SER A 264 -15.56 -15.57 6.34
CA SER A 264 -15.53 -16.79 5.53
C SER A 264 -16.14 -16.59 4.15
N TYR A 265 -17.18 -15.76 4.04
CA TYR A 265 -17.79 -15.39 2.75
C TYR A 265 -16.80 -14.59 1.88
N GLU A 266 -16.12 -13.59 2.44
CA GLU A 266 -15.13 -12.80 1.68
C GLU A 266 -13.91 -13.63 1.28
N LYS A 267 -13.50 -14.60 2.10
CA LYS A 267 -12.45 -15.58 1.74
C LYS A 267 -12.91 -16.47 0.59
N GLN A 268 -14.14 -16.98 0.64
CA GLN A 268 -14.72 -17.76 -0.45
C GLN A 268 -14.83 -16.94 -1.74
N GLN A 269 -15.32 -15.70 -1.65
CA GLN A 269 -15.39 -14.78 -2.79
C GLN A 269 -14.01 -14.54 -3.41
N LEU A 270 -12.96 -14.36 -2.59
CA LEU A 270 -11.60 -14.18 -3.07
C LEU A 270 -11.09 -15.44 -3.79
N SER A 271 -11.31 -16.63 -3.22
CA SER A 271 -10.93 -17.91 -3.86
C SER A 271 -11.67 -18.11 -5.19
N ASP A 272 -12.98 -17.91 -5.22
CA ASP A 272 -13.81 -18.05 -6.41
C ASP A 272 -13.43 -17.03 -7.49
N ASP A 273 -13.08 -15.80 -7.11
CA ASP A 273 -12.60 -14.80 -8.06
C ASP A 273 -11.27 -15.19 -8.71
N MET A 274 -10.33 -15.78 -7.95
CA MET A 274 -9.08 -16.30 -8.50
C MET A 274 -9.36 -17.48 -9.45
N LYS A 275 -10.23 -18.40 -9.04
CA LYS A 275 -10.65 -19.54 -9.86
C LYS A 275 -11.27 -19.08 -11.18
N ASN A 276 -12.29 -18.24 -11.11
CA ASN A 276 -13.00 -17.72 -12.29
C ASN A 276 -12.06 -16.93 -13.21
N MET A 277 -11.10 -16.19 -12.66
CA MET A 277 -10.08 -15.50 -13.44
C MET A 277 -9.19 -16.49 -14.20
N LEU A 278 -8.68 -17.51 -13.52
CA LEU A 278 -7.82 -18.54 -14.11
C LEU A 278 -8.55 -19.30 -15.21
N ASP A 279 -9.76 -19.81 -14.91
CA ASP A 279 -10.57 -20.60 -15.85
C ASP A 279 -10.88 -19.78 -17.12
N ARG A 280 -11.28 -18.51 -16.96
CA ARG A 280 -11.60 -17.65 -18.11
C ARG A 280 -10.37 -17.27 -18.93
N ILE A 281 -9.20 -17.10 -18.33
CA ILE A 281 -7.96 -16.82 -19.07
C ILE A 281 -7.46 -18.07 -19.80
N GLU A 282 -7.72 -19.26 -19.25
CA GLU A 282 -7.44 -20.55 -19.90
C GLU A 282 -8.36 -20.79 -21.10
N GLU A 283 -9.67 -20.53 -20.95
CA GLU A 283 -10.64 -20.60 -22.04
C GLU A 283 -10.32 -19.62 -23.18
N ASN A 284 -9.91 -18.40 -22.84
CA ASN A 284 -9.52 -17.38 -23.80
C ASN A 284 -8.50 -16.41 -23.20
N GLU A 285 -7.28 -16.43 -23.73
CA GLU A 285 -6.18 -15.59 -23.24
C GLU A 285 -6.47 -14.09 -23.31
N GLU A 286 -7.33 -13.65 -24.23
CA GLU A 286 -7.73 -12.23 -24.37
C GLU A 286 -8.48 -11.72 -23.13
N ASN A 287 -9.08 -12.61 -22.33
CA ASN A 287 -9.70 -12.23 -21.06
C ASN A 287 -8.71 -11.59 -20.08
N LEU A 288 -7.39 -11.82 -20.25
CA LEU A 288 -6.37 -11.17 -19.43
C LEU A 288 -6.46 -9.64 -19.51
N LYS A 289 -6.88 -9.06 -20.64
CA LYS A 289 -7.08 -7.61 -20.83
C LYS A 289 -8.21 -7.06 -19.96
N THR A 290 -9.21 -7.88 -19.65
CA THR A 290 -10.34 -7.51 -18.78
C THR A 290 -9.92 -7.48 -17.32
N TYR A 291 -9.13 -8.45 -16.88
CA TYR A 291 -8.67 -8.54 -15.48
C TYR A 291 -7.51 -7.61 -15.16
N PHE A 292 -6.63 -7.41 -16.14
CA PHE A 292 -5.45 -6.54 -16.04
C PHE A 292 -5.47 -5.56 -17.22
N PRO A 293 -6.36 -4.55 -17.19
CA PRO A 293 -6.40 -3.54 -18.23
C PRO A 293 -5.16 -2.63 -18.15
N GLU A 294 -4.73 -2.09 -19.27
CA GLU A 294 -3.76 -0.99 -19.32
C GLU A 294 -4.41 0.30 -18.84
N ASN A 295 -3.61 1.24 -18.32
CA ASN A 295 -4.15 2.57 -18.00
C ASN A 295 -4.34 3.34 -19.32
N PRO A 296 -5.58 3.68 -19.72
CA PRO A 296 -5.85 4.32 -21.00
C PRO A 296 -5.17 5.69 -21.14
N LYS A 297 -4.93 6.41 -20.02
CA LYS A 297 -4.24 7.71 -20.03
C LYS A 297 -2.78 7.61 -20.49
N PHE A 298 -2.17 6.44 -20.34
CA PHE A 298 -0.74 6.20 -20.60
C PHE A 298 -0.49 5.07 -21.58
N LYS A 299 -1.55 4.58 -22.23
CA LYS A 299 -1.43 3.63 -23.32
C LYS A 299 -0.72 4.34 -24.46
N GLU A 300 0.45 3.83 -24.84
CA GLU A 300 1.12 4.28 -26.05
C GLU A 300 0.25 3.81 -27.22
N GLU A 301 -0.12 4.73 -28.12
CA GLU A 301 -0.81 4.33 -29.36
C GLU A 301 0.12 3.35 -30.09
N GLU A 302 -0.43 2.23 -30.55
CA GLU A 302 0.31 1.37 -31.49
C GLU A 302 0.49 2.18 -32.77
N ASP A 303 1.62 2.88 -32.88
CA ASP A 303 2.10 3.37 -34.15
C ASP A 303 2.19 2.15 -35.08
N ASN A 304 1.23 2.04 -35.99
CA ASN A 304 1.34 1.21 -37.19
C ASN A 304 2.43 1.80 -38.10
N GLU A 305 3.67 1.89 -37.60
CA GLU A 305 4.83 2.19 -38.41
C GLU A 305 5.62 0.90 -38.64
N ASN A 306 5.34 0.29 -39.79
CA ASN A 306 6.33 -0.48 -40.54
C ASN A 306 7.64 0.31 -40.66
N LYS A 307 8.58 0.15 -39.72
CA LYS A 307 9.96 0.58 -39.91
C LYS A 307 10.92 -0.50 -39.42
N TYR A 308 11.38 -1.28 -40.39
CA TYR A 308 12.74 -1.79 -40.40
C TYR A 308 13.72 -0.67 -40.02
N SER A 309 14.39 -0.78 -38.86
CA SER A 309 15.86 -0.76 -38.73
C SER A 309 16.32 -0.49 -37.28
N LYS A 310 17.23 -1.38 -36.84
CA LYS A 310 18.26 -1.29 -35.78
C LYS A 310 18.35 0.00 -34.96
N ASN A 311 18.19 -0.12 -33.64
CA ASN A 311 19.35 -0.17 -32.72
C ASN A 311 18.91 -0.52 -31.28
N SER A 312 19.53 -1.56 -30.75
CA SER A 312 19.50 -1.99 -29.36
C SER A 312 20.16 -0.97 -28.44
N GLY A 313 19.35 -0.22 -27.69
CA GLY A 313 19.78 0.53 -26.51
C GLY A 313 19.25 -0.16 -25.26
N MET A 314 20.16 -0.57 -24.36
CA MET A 314 19.78 -1.23 -23.09
C MET A 314 18.85 -0.35 -22.25
N PRO A 315 17.92 -0.94 -21.46
CA PRO A 315 17.11 -0.19 -20.51
C PRO A 315 18.00 0.51 -19.49
N ILE A 316 17.88 1.82 -19.40
CA ILE A 316 18.52 2.63 -18.35
C ILE A 316 17.88 2.23 -17.01
N PRO A 317 18.66 1.79 -16.01
CA PRO A 317 18.11 1.45 -14.70
C PRO A 317 17.51 2.71 -14.05
N PRO A 318 16.39 2.59 -13.31
CA PRO A 318 15.78 3.73 -12.66
C PRO A 318 16.77 4.41 -11.69
N PRO A 319 16.74 5.75 -11.55
CA PRO A 319 17.61 6.46 -10.62
C PRO A 319 17.39 5.94 -9.20
N LYS A 320 18.49 5.64 -8.49
CA LYS A 320 18.45 5.43 -7.05
C LYS A 320 18.03 6.75 -6.39
N LEU A 321 16.78 6.85 -5.96
CA LEU A 321 16.35 7.89 -5.04
C LEU A 321 16.94 7.54 -3.66
N ASN A 322 18.02 8.23 -3.30
CA ASN A 322 18.54 8.20 -1.93
C ASN A 322 17.55 8.99 -1.06
N PHE A 323 16.82 8.29 -0.20
CA PHE A 323 16.04 8.90 0.87
C PHE A 323 16.96 9.06 2.08
N GLY A 324 17.34 10.32 2.36
CA GLY A 324 17.87 10.76 3.64
C GLY A 324 16.78 11.43 4.46
#